data_AF-A0A950Z4R0-F1
#
_entry.id   AF-A0A950Z4R0-F1
#
_cell.length_a   1.000
_cell.length_b   1.000
_cell.length_c   1.000
_cell.angle_alpha   90.00
_cell.angle_beta   90.00
_cell.angle_gamma   90.00
#
_symmetry.space_group_name_H-M   'P 1'
#
loop_
_entity.id
_entity.type
_entity.pdbx_description
1 polymer ?
#
loop_
_entity_poly.entity_id
_entity_poly.type
_entity_poly.pdbx_seq_one_letter_code
_entity_poly.pdbx_strand_id
1 'polypeptide(L)'
;MPPSEGEISPIRRIYPDAMMEHLGHAAAEAHSEAEAEALVGAMVPLAARLVPQAARALTQATPGLACGLAGVVRTLHRSPSTRPLVRTVPSIVRGTAMSIARQASSGATVNPQAAVRTLARQTARILGNPRQAAQAFRRSQNLDRRFHRANGAPAASCPNCGAAVR
;
A
#
# COMPACT_ATOMS: atom_id res chain seq x y z
N MET A 1 15.03 -25.65 32.72
CA MET A 1 14.72 -25.86 31.29
C MET A 1 13.80 -24.72 30.88
N PRO A 2 14.27 -23.70 30.14
CA PRO A 2 13.43 -22.58 29.72
C PRO A 2 12.50 -23.00 28.57
N PRO A 3 11.29 -22.42 28.45
CA PRO A 3 10.38 -22.73 27.36
C PRO A 3 10.93 -22.23 26.01
N SER A 4 10.68 -23.04 24.97
CA SER A 4 11.10 -22.82 23.59
C SER A 4 10.49 -21.56 22.96
N GLU A 5 11.35 -20.71 22.42
CA GLU A 5 11.07 -19.48 21.66
C GLU A 5 10.43 -19.74 20.28
N GLY A 6 9.32 -20.48 20.25
CA GLY A 6 8.63 -20.92 19.02
C GLY A 6 7.28 -20.27 18.75
N GLU A 7 6.71 -19.51 19.70
CA GLU A 7 5.42 -18.84 19.50
C GLU A 7 5.60 -17.43 18.93
N ILE A 8 6.12 -17.36 17.70
CA ILE A 8 6.09 -16.14 16.92
C ILE A 8 4.64 -15.91 16.47
N SER A 9 3.93 -15.03 17.18
CA SER A 9 2.56 -14.60 16.86
C SER A 9 2.34 -14.36 15.35
N PRO A 10 1.32 -14.99 14.71
CA PRO A 10 1.06 -14.88 13.26
C PRO A 10 0.70 -13.45 12.80
N ILE A 11 0.39 -12.55 13.73
CA ILE A 11 0.04 -11.14 13.50
C ILE A 11 1.21 -10.34 12.87
N ARG A 12 2.47 -10.79 13.00
CA ARG A 12 3.65 -10.08 12.48
C ARG A 12 3.93 -10.25 10.97
N ARG A 13 3.14 -11.05 10.24
CA ARG A 13 3.36 -11.32 8.81
C ARG A 13 2.45 -10.55 7.86
N ILE A 14 1.86 -9.45 8.32
CA ILE A 14 1.30 -8.47 7.39
C ILE A 14 2.47 -7.79 6.67
N TYR A 15 2.79 -8.29 5.48
CA TYR A 15 3.76 -7.68 4.61
C TYR A 15 3.34 -6.21 4.34
N PRO A 16 4.25 -5.22 4.47
CA PRO A 16 3.85 -3.82 4.32
C PRO A 16 3.28 -3.52 2.93
N ASP A 17 3.53 -4.38 1.95
CA ASP A 17 2.99 -4.30 0.61
C ASP A 17 1.50 -4.65 0.60
N ALA A 18 1.06 -5.69 1.30
CA ALA A 18 -0.36 -6.04 1.47
C ALA A 18 -1.11 -4.99 2.29
N MET A 19 -0.49 -4.43 3.33
CA MET A 19 -1.09 -3.34 4.12
C MET A 19 -1.35 -2.09 3.27
N MET A 20 -0.40 -1.68 2.42
CA MET A 20 -0.61 -0.53 1.53
C MET A 20 -1.78 -0.77 0.56
N GLU A 21 -1.94 -2.01 0.07
CA GLU A 21 -3.03 -2.32 -0.87
C GLU A 21 -4.38 -2.28 -0.16
N HIS A 22 -4.45 -2.78 1.08
CA HIS A 22 -5.61 -2.65 1.95
C HIS A 22 -5.97 -1.19 2.24
N LEU A 23 -4.99 -0.34 2.57
CA LEU A 23 -5.21 1.10 2.73
C LEU A 23 -5.74 1.76 1.45
N GLY A 24 -5.28 1.31 0.28
CA GLY A 24 -5.79 1.80 -1.01
C GLY A 24 -7.24 1.40 -1.26
N HIS A 25 -7.63 0.21 -0.80
CA HIS A 25 -9.01 -0.25 -0.81
C HIS A 25 -9.88 0.60 0.12
N ALA A 26 -9.47 0.73 1.38
CA ALA A 26 -10.16 1.53 2.39
C ALA A 26 -10.30 2.99 1.95
N ALA A 27 -9.26 3.58 1.36
CA ALA A 27 -9.32 4.95 0.86
C ALA A 27 -10.31 5.12 -0.30
N ALA A 28 -10.49 4.11 -1.16
CA ALA A 28 -11.48 4.15 -2.22
C ALA A 28 -12.92 4.10 -1.65
N GLU A 29 -13.12 3.40 -0.52
CA GLU A 29 -14.42 3.21 0.13
C GLU A 29 -14.72 4.24 1.22
N ALA A 30 -13.72 5.00 1.65
CA ALA A 30 -13.82 6.06 2.65
C ALA A 30 -14.99 7.01 2.37
N HIS A 31 -15.70 7.40 3.43
CA HIS A 31 -16.90 8.21 3.37
C HIS A 31 -16.60 9.69 3.08
N SER A 32 -15.36 10.12 3.36
CA SER A 32 -14.92 11.49 3.15
C SER A 32 -13.57 11.58 2.45
N GLU A 33 -13.31 12.70 1.77
CA GLU A 33 -12.00 13.02 1.20
C GLU A 33 -10.91 12.99 2.29
N ALA A 34 -11.18 13.57 3.48
CA ALA A 34 -10.23 13.63 4.59
C ALA A 34 -9.82 12.24 5.12
N GLU A 35 -10.78 11.32 5.24
CA GLU A 35 -10.50 9.93 5.62
C GLU A 35 -9.64 9.23 4.57
N ALA A 36 -9.96 9.40 3.29
CA ALA A 36 -9.17 8.85 2.19
C ALA A 36 -7.74 9.40 2.18
N GLU A 37 -7.57 10.71 2.39
CA GLU A 37 -6.28 11.39 2.47
C GLU A 37 -5.41 10.87 3.63
N ALA A 38 -6.00 10.67 4.81
CA ALA A 38 -5.30 10.12 5.97
C ALA A 38 -4.79 8.69 5.71
N LEU A 39 -5.63 7.84 5.12
CA LEU A 39 -5.28 6.46 4.78
C LEU A 39 -4.12 6.39 3.77
N VAL A 40 -4.13 7.24 2.73
CA VAL A 40 -3.02 7.24 1.76
C VAL A 40 -1.75 7.90 2.30
N GLY A 41 -1.87 8.87 3.21
CA GLY A 41 -0.72 9.45 3.90
C GLY A 41 0.09 8.42 4.67
N ALA A 42 -0.59 7.44 5.29
CA ALA A 42 0.04 6.33 6.00
C ALA A 42 0.85 5.37 5.10
N MET A 43 0.67 5.42 3.78
CA MET A 43 1.42 4.57 2.85
C MET A 43 2.88 4.99 2.69
N VAL A 44 3.22 6.26 2.91
CA VAL A 44 4.59 6.76 2.74
C VAL A 44 5.59 6.07 3.70
N PRO A 45 5.34 6.01 5.03
CA PRO A 45 6.21 5.26 5.93
C PRO A 45 6.19 3.75 5.66
N LEU A 46 5.08 3.17 5.18
CA LEU A 46 5.06 1.76 4.76
C LEU A 46 5.96 1.50 3.56
N ALA A 47 5.99 2.42 2.59
CA ALA A 47 6.86 2.33 1.43
C ALA A 47 8.35 2.42 1.82
N ALA A 48 8.69 3.25 2.80
CA ALA A 48 10.05 3.33 3.35
C ALA A 48 10.50 1.99 3.98
N ARG A 49 9.58 1.25 4.60
CA ARG A 49 9.86 -0.09 5.15
C ARG A 49 10.04 -1.15 4.06
N LEU A 50 9.36 -1.01 2.92
CA LEU A 50 9.48 -1.93 1.79
C LEU A 50 10.76 -1.76 0.98
N VAL A 51 11.26 -0.54 0.92
CA VAL A 51 12.43 -0.18 0.11
C VAL A 51 13.45 0.52 1.00
N PRO A 52 14.23 -0.24 1.82
CA PRO A 52 15.15 0.35 2.79
C PRO A 52 16.17 1.32 2.17
N GLN A 53 16.58 1.06 0.92
CA GLN A 53 17.50 1.92 0.16
C GLN A 53 16.92 3.32 -0.10
N ALA A 54 15.60 3.44 -0.16
CA ALA A 54 14.90 4.71 -0.33
C ALA A 54 14.42 5.32 1.00
N ALA A 55 14.57 4.62 2.14
CA ALA A 55 13.91 4.98 3.38
C ALA A 55 14.22 6.41 3.83
N ARG A 56 15.51 6.80 3.86
CA ARG A 56 15.93 8.15 4.26
C ARG A 56 15.31 9.24 3.38
N ALA A 57 15.37 9.06 2.06
CA ALA A 57 14.82 10.02 1.11
C ALA A 57 13.30 10.12 1.21
N LEU A 58 12.61 8.99 1.38
CA LEU A 58 11.16 8.94 1.60
C LEU A 58 10.77 9.63 2.90
N THR A 59 11.47 9.35 4.01
CA THR A 59 11.22 9.99 5.31
C THR A 59 11.37 11.50 5.21
N GLN A 60 12.46 12.00 4.62
CA GLN A 60 12.69 13.43 4.41
C GLN A 60 11.64 14.08 3.49
N ALA A 61 11.14 13.33 2.51
CA ALA A 61 10.12 13.81 1.58
C ALA A 61 8.68 13.61 2.06
N THR A 62 8.47 13.04 3.26
CA THR A 62 7.14 12.59 3.72
C THR A 62 6.06 13.69 3.64
N PRO A 63 6.28 14.92 4.13
CA PRO A 63 5.24 15.95 4.07
C PRO A 63 4.83 16.26 2.63
N GLY A 64 5.80 16.41 1.72
CA GLY A 64 5.53 16.68 0.31
C GLY A 64 4.87 15.52 -0.43
N LEU A 65 5.27 14.28 -0.13
CA LEU A 65 4.65 13.08 -0.71
C LEU A 65 3.22 12.90 -0.20
N ALA A 66 2.98 13.10 1.10
CA ALA A 66 1.64 13.03 1.69
C ALA A 66 0.71 14.08 1.08
N CYS A 67 1.15 15.34 0.98
CA CYS A 67 0.39 16.40 0.30
C CYS A 67 0.11 16.06 -1.18
N GLY A 68 1.11 15.54 -1.90
CA GLY A 68 0.95 15.13 -3.29
C GLY A 68 -0.05 13.99 -3.46
N LEU A 69 0.01 12.98 -2.60
CA LEU A 69 -0.93 11.86 -2.58
C LEU A 69 -2.34 12.32 -2.21
N ALA A 70 -2.48 13.21 -1.23
CA ALA A 70 -3.75 13.79 -0.84
C ALA A 70 -4.41 14.52 -2.02
N GLY A 71 -3.64 15.31 -2.78
CA GLY A 71 -4.12 15.94 -4.02
C GLY A 71 -4.63 14.93 -5.06
N VAL A 72 -3.87 13.85 -5.29
CA VAL A 72 -4.28 12.77 -6.23
C VAL A 72 -5.59 12.11 -5.77
N VAL A 73 -5.66 11.72 -4.50
CA VAL A 73 -6.85 11.07 -3.94
C VAL A 73 -8.05 11.99 -3.97
N ARG A 74 -7.90 13.25 -3.58
CA ARG A 74 -8.95 14.26 -3.65
C ARG A 74 -9.54 14.36 -5.06
N THR A 75 -8.68 14.44 -6.08
CA THR A 75 -9.12 14.47 -7.49
C THR A 75 -9.88 13.20 -7.88
N LEU A 76 -9.39 12.03 -7.51
CA LEU A 76 -10.00 10.75 -7.89
C LEU A 76 -11.30 10.46 -7.11
N HIS A 77 -11.34 10.78 -5.82
CA HIS A 77 -12.43 10.46 -4.90
C HIS A 77 -13.67 11.34 -5.14
N ARG A 78 -13.46 12.61 -5.53
CA ARG A 78 -14.54 13.57 -5.80
C ARG A 78 -15.57 13.11 -6.84
N SER A 79 -15.17 12.30 -7.82
CA SER A 79 -16.10 11.78 -8.85
C SER A 79 -16.35 10.29 -8.66
N PRO A 80 -17.62 9.83 -8.66
CA PRO A 80 -17.95 8.40 -8.57
C PRO A 80 -17.31 7.55 -9.66
N SER A 81 -17.11 8.10 -10.86
CA SER A 81 -16.52 7.37 -11.99
C SER A 81 -15.02 7.12 -11.85
N THR A 82 -14.30 7.99 -11.12
CA THR A 82 -12.85 7.89 -10.90
C THR A 82 -12.50 7.36 -9.52
N ARG A 83 -13.46 7.32 -8.59
CA ARG A 83 -13.26 6.83 -7.23
C ARG A 83 -12.63 5.43 -7.15
N PRO A 84 -12.99 4.44 -8.00
CA PRO A 84 -12.32 3.14 -8.01
C PRO A 84 -10.81 3.22 -8.32
N LEU A 85 -10.34 4.26 -9.02
CA LEU A 85 -8.93 4.44 -9.34
C LEU A 85 -8.07 4.80 -8.13
N VAL A 86 -8.67 5.20 -6.99
CA VAL A 86 -7.94 5.37 -5.72
C VAL A 86 -7.20 4.07 -5.34
N ARG A 87 -7.75 2.90 -5.71
CA ARG A 87 -7.09 1.59 -5.52
C ARG A 87 -5.79 1.43 -6.32
N THR A 88 -5.45 2.34 -7.24
CA THR A 88 -4.16 2.32 -7.96
C THR A 88 -3.04 3.06 -7.22
N VAL A 89 -3.38 3.87 -6.21
CA VAL A 89 -2.44 4.68 -5.43
C VAL A 89 -1.31 3.86 -4.80
N PRO A 90 -1.54 2.65 -4.23
CA PRO A 90 -0.45 1.82 -3.71
C PRO A 90 0.62 1.47 -4.76
N SER A 91 0.21 1.30 -6.02
CA SER A 91 1.16 1.06 -7.12
C SER A 91 1.96 2.32 -7.48
N ILE A 92 1.35 3.50 -7.43
CA ILE A 92 2.02 4.79 -7.60
C ILE A 92 3.09 4.98 -6.50
N VAL A 93 2.72 4.75 -5.23
CA VAL A 93 3.61 4.86 -4.07
C VAL A 93 4.79 3.88 -4.19
N ARG A 94 4.51 2.61 -4.48
CA ARG A 94 5.55 1.58 -4.68
C ARG A 94 6.48 1.93 -5.84
N GLY A 95 5.94 2.36 -6.98
CA GLY A 95 6.72 2.77 -8.15
C GLY A 95 7.61 3.98 -7.85
N THR A 96 7.13 4.90 -7.01
CA THR A 96 7.89 6.06 -6.53
C THR A 96 9.06 5.62 -5.65
N ALA A 97 8.81 4.80 -4.64
CA ALA A 97 9.86 4.26 -3.76
C ALA A 97 10.94 3.50 -4.54
N MET A 98 10.55 2.63 -5.48
CA MET A 98 11.48 1.90 -6.35
C MET A 98 12.26 2.81 -7.31
N SER A 99 11.68 3.92 -7.75
CA SER A 99 12.38 4.91 -8.57
C SER A 99 13.41 5.69 -7.75
N ILE A 100 13.06 6.07 -6.53
CA ILE A 100 13.97 6.74 -5.59
C ILE A 100 15.13 5.83 -5.22
N ALA A 101 14.87 4.56 -4.91
CA ALA A 101 15.93 3.59 -4.61
C ALA A 101 16.90 3.42 -5.77
N ARG A 102 16.40 3.36 -7.02
CA ARG A 102 17.24 3.30 -8.21
C ARG A 102 18.14 4.54 -8.35
N GLN A 103 17.58 5.74 -8.13
CA GLN A 103 18.36 6.98 -8.15
C GLN A 103 19.42 7.01 -7.05
N ALA A 104 19.07 6.58 -5.83
CA ALA A 104 20.02 6.49 -4.72
C ALA A 104 21.15 5.47 -5.02
N SER A 105 20.82 4.32 -5.59
CA SER A 105 21.82 3.31 -5.98
C SER A 105 22.74 3.76 -7.11
N SER A 106 22.30 4.69 -7.96
CA SER A 106 23.15 5.29 -9.00
C SER A 106 23.99 6.47 -8.49
N GLY A 107 24.03 6.70 -7.17
CA GLY A 107 24.80 7.80 -6.56
C GLY A 107 24.13 9.18 -6.67
N ALA A 108 22.88 9.26 -7.14
CA ALA A 108 22.19 10.54 -7.22
C ALA A 108 21.69 10.99 -5.84
N THR A 109 21.85 12.27 -5.53
CA THR A 109 21.29 12.88 -4.33
C THR A 109 19.80 13.12 -4.52
N VAL A 110 18.96 12.30 -3.87
CA VAL A 110 17.51 12.46 -3.92
C VAL A 110 17.06 13.46 -2.85
N ASN A 111 16.71 14.67 -3.28
CA ASN A 111 16.09 15.68 -2.41
C ASN A 111 14.55 15.55 -2.37
N PRO A 112 13.87 16.17 -1.38
CA PRO A 112 12.41 16.08 -1.24
C PRO A 112 11.63 16.51 -2.50
N GLN A 113 12.07 17.57 -3.18
CA GLN A 113 11.43 18.06 -4.40
C GLN A 113 11.54 17.05 -5.54
N ALA A 114 12.68 16.37 -5.68
CA ALA A 114 12.88 15.31 -6.65
C ALA A 114 11.99 14.09 -6.37
N ALA A 115 11.76 13.75 -5.10
CA ALA A 115 10.84 12.69 -4.70
C ALA A 115 9.39 13.01 -5.10
N VAL A 116 8.91 14.24 -4.83
CA VAL A 116 7.57 14.68 -5.24
C VAL A 116 7.42 14.73 -6.77
N ARG A 117 8.44 15.19 -7.50
CA ARG A 117 8.44 15.12 -8.98
C ARG A 117 8.38 13.68 -9.48
N THR A 118 9.07 12.76 -8.81
CA THR A 118 9.03 11.33 -9.13
C THR A 118 7.63 10.77 -8.90
N LEU A 119 6.98 11.13 -7.79
CA LEU A 119 5.58 10.79 -7.52
C LEU A 119 4.67 11.27 -8.65
N ALA A 120 4.73 12.56 -9.00
CA ALA A 120 3.91 13.14 -10.07
C ALA A 120 4.08 12.41 -11.41
N ARG A 121 5.33 12.06 -11.78
CA ARG A 121 5.62 11.26 -13.00
C ARG A 121 5.02 9.86 -12.92
N GLN A 122 5.08 9.19 -11.78
CA GLN A 122 4.46 7.87 -11.59
C GLN A 122 2.94 7.93 -11.69
N THR A 123 2.32 8.96 -11.08
CA THR A 123 0.89 9.23 -11.21
C THR A 123 0.49 9.41 -12.67
N ALA A 124 1.17 10.31 -13.39
CA ALA A 124 0.88 10.57 -14.80
C ALA A 124 1.06 9.30 -15.66
N ARG A 125 2.09 8.50 -15.39
CA ARG A 125 2.34 7.24 -16.12
C ARG A 125 1.22 6.22 -15.90
N ILE A 126 0.78 6.03 -14.66
CA ILE A 126 -0.24 5.03 -14.32
C ILE A 126 -1.64 5.50 -14.74
N LEU A 127 -2.03 6.72 -14.37
CA LEU A 127 -3.37 7.24 -14.63
C LEU A 127 -3.56 7.68 -16.09
N GLY A 128 -2.49 8.13 -16.76
CA GLY A 128 -2.53 8.51 -18.17
C GLY A 128 -2.55 7.33 -19.14
N ASN A 129 -2.45 6.09 -18.65
CA ASN A 129 -2.49 4.89 -19.50
C ASN A 129 -3.51 3.87 -18.95
N PRO A 130 -4.64 3.63 -19.67
CA PRO A 130 -5.71 2.78 -19.16
C PRO A 130 -5.27 1.32 -18.92
N ARG A 131 -4.30 0.81 -19.69
CA ARG A 131 -3.76 -0.54 -19.47
C ARG A 131 -2.99 -0.64 -18.17
N GLN A 132 -2.20 0.38 -17.84
CA GLN A 132 -1.43 0.43 -16.59
C GLN A 132 -2.34 0.65 -15.38
N ALA A 133 -3.32 1.55 -15.50
CA ALA A 133 -4.34 1.75 -14.47
C ALA A 133 -5.10 0.44 -14.17
N ALA A 134 -5.57 -0.26 -15.20
CA ALA A 134 -6.27 -1.54 -15.04
C ALA A 134 -5.38 -2.62 -14.42
N GLN A 135 -4.10 -2.69 -14.78
CA GLN A 135 -3.14 -3.62 -14.18
C GLN A 135 -2.89 -3.30 -12.70
N ALA A 136 -2.68 -2.03 -12.35
CA ALA A 136 -2.49 -1.57 -10.98
C ALA A 136 -3.73 -1.89 -10.13
N PHE A 137 -4.92 -1.64 -10.66
CA PHE A 137 -6.19 -1.96 -10.02
C PHE A 137 -6.36 -3.46 -9.75
N ARG A 138 -6.10 -4.33 -10.74
CA ARG A 138 -6.14 -5.79 -10.56
C ARG A 138 -5.14 -6.27 -9.51
N ARG A 139 -3.93 -5.70 -9.51
CA ARG A 139 -2.90 -6.02 -8.52
C ARG A 139 -3.38 -5.68 -7.11
N SER A 140 -3.96 -4.49 -6.93
CA SER A 140 -4.50 -4.05 -5.65
C SER A 140 -5.55 -5.01 -5.12
N GLN A 141 -6.54 -5.39 -5.94
CA GLN A 141 -7.55 -6.37 -5.52
C GLN A 141 -6.96 -7.72 -5.10
N ASN A 142 -5.96 -8.22 -5.84
CA ASN A 142 -5.37 -9.51 -5.53
C ASN A 142 -4.62 -9.50 -4.20
N LEU A 143 -3.92 -8.42 -3.89
CA LEU A 143 -3.15 -8.29 -2.65
C LEU A 143 -4.05 -7.97 -1.45
N ASP A 144 -5.08 -7.16 -1.63
CA ASP A 144 -6.09 -6.88 -0.62
C ASP A 144 -6.88 -8.16 -0.23
N ARG A 145 -7.27 -9.00 -1.21
CA ARG A 145 -7.83 -10.34 -0.93
C ARG A 145 -6.89 -11.23 -0.14
N ARG A 146 -5.57 -11.13 -0.34
CA ARG A 146 -4.57 -11.89 0.42
C ARG A 146 -4.45 -11.34 1.84
N PHE A 147 -4.49 -10.02 2.01
CA PHE A 147 -4.51 -9.38 3.33
C PHE A 147 -5.70 -9.89 4.15
N HIS A 148 -6.90 -9.89 3.58
CA HIS A 148 -8.08 -10.41 4.26
C HIS A 148 -8.01 -11.91 4.55
N ARG A 149 -7.44 -12.73 3.66
CA ARG A 149 -7.21 -14.16 3.95
C ARG A 149 -6.21 -14.39 5.09
N ALA A 150 -5.15 -13.60 5.13
CA ALA A 150 -4.12 -13.72 6.16
C ALA A 150 -4.60 -13.23 7.53
N ASN A 151 -5.44 -12.18 7.56
CA ASN A 151 -5.97 -11.59 8.79
C ASN A 151 -7.32 -12.21 9.23
N GLY A 152 -7.99 -12.97 8.34
CA GLY A 152 -9.30 -13.58 8.57
C GLY A 152 -9.27 -15.06 8.98
N ALA A 153 -8.10 -15.66 9.26
CA ALA A 153 -8.03 -17.00 9.84
C ALA A 153 -8.17 -16.90 11.38
N PRO A 154 -9.25 -17.49 11.94
CA PRO A 154 -9.21 -18.92 12.21
C PRO A 154 -10.34 -19.66 11.49
N ALA A 155 -9.99 -20.52 10.54
CA ALA A 155 -10.80 -21.72 10.33
C ALA A 155 -10.44 -22.69 11.46
N ALA A 156 -11.18 -22.62 12.57
CA ALA A 156 -11.24 -23.74 13.49
C ALA A 156 -11.90 -24.90 12.73
N SER A 157 -11.10 -25.71 12.06
CA SER A 157 -11.43 -27.11 11.88
C SER A 157 -11.59 -27.70 13.27
N CYS A 158 -12.82 -27.97 13.71
CA CYS A 158 -13.02 -28.83 14.86
C CYS A 158 -12.34 -30.17 14.55
N PRO A 159 -11.31 -30.61 15.29
CA PRO A 159 -10.65 -31.89 15.04
C PRO A 159 -11.49 -33.10 15.47
N ASN A 160 -12.75 -32.89 15.91
CA ASN A 160 -13.55 -33.90 16.60
C ASN A 160 -14.96 -34.11 16.03
N CYS A 161 -15.24 -33.69 14.80
CA CYS A 161 -16.49 -34.06 14.12
C CYS A 161 -16.34 -35.47 13.53
N GLY A 162 -16.34 -36.47 14.43
CA GLY A 162 -16.32 -37.88 14.08
C GLY A 162 -16.70 -38.73 15.29
N ALA A 163 -18.00 -38.91 15.54
CA ALA A 163 -18.52 -40.11 16.20
C ALA A 163 -20.07 -40.17 16.09
N ALA A 164 -20.51 -41.16 15.32
CA ALA A 164 -21.76 -41.91 15.37
C ALA A 164 -22.88 -41.45 16.34
N VAL A 165 -24.08 -41.25 15.77
CA VAL A 165 -25.34 -41.60 16.43
C VAL A 165 -25.92 -42.77 15.65
N ARG A 166 -25.95 -43.94 16.31
CA ARG A 166 -26.80 -45.08 15.96
C ARG A 166 -28.22 -44.81 16.46
#